data_AF-A0A9C7Z4H7-F1
#
_entry.id   AF-A0A9C7Z4H7-F1
#
_cell.length_a   1.000
_cell.length_b   1.000
_cell.length_c   1.000
_cell.angle_alpha   90.00
_cell.angle_beta   90.00
_cell.angle_gamma   90.00
#
_symmetry.space_group_name_H-M   'P 1'
#
loop_
_entity.id
_entity.type
_entity.pdbx_description
1 polymer ?
#
loop_
_entity_poly.entity_id
_entity_poly.type
_entity_poly.pdbx_seq_one_letter_code
_entity_poly.pdbx_strand_id
1 'polypeptide(L)'
;MLLKNENVRKREVSLLISGDDIKRIKLQLASPADMLRWSHGEVTESETINYRTHRPEKGGLYAEEIFGPENSYECACGKYKGKKYEGITCEKCHVLVTDSSVRRVNMAHISLASPVVHFWFLKGVSSLLARLLGMKKKELQRIAYYETEPVEQVLYLVTSSQSRDVRPGETLYSSEVDILGSAYDFTVEQAYFVDEAPKVVATEAGRVTLEERTLTNQESSHAVVIGSQEYPLVGDVDLRVEDGDEVEAGAIIADRPVGELCSKTAFDMLMDRYG
;
A
#
# COMPACT_ATOMS: atom_id res chain seq x y z
N MET A 1 -42.54 -13.38 -27.95
CA MET A 1 -42.74 -14.83 -28.10
C MET A 1 -41.84 -15.52 -27.07
N LEU A 2 -42.39 -15.75 -25.88
CA LEU A 2 -41.70 -16.33 -24.72
C LEU A 2 -41.56 -17.84 -24.95
N LEU A 3 -40.37 -18.29 -25.37
CA LEU A 3 -40.07 -19.72 -25.41
C LEU A 3 -39.72 -20.19 -24.00
N LYS A 4 -40.67 -20.93 -23.42
CA LYS A 4 -40.58 -21.65 -22.15
C LYS A 4 -39.40 -22.63 -22.16
N ASN A 5 -38.30 -22.24 -21.54
CA ASN A 5 -37.18 -23.13 -21.17
C ASN A 5 -37.51 -23.94 -19.91
N GLU A 6 -38.65 -24.63 -19.90
CA GLU A 6 -39.07 -25.50 -18.78
C GLU A 6 -38.50 -26.93 -18.87
N ASN A 7 -37.88 -27.30 -20.00
CA ASN A 7 -37.44 -28.69 -20.26
C ASN A 7 -35.96 -29.00 -19.96
N VAL A 8 -35.13 -28.03 -19.58
CA VAL A 8 -33.71 -28.27 -19.30
C VAL A 8 -33.44 -28.65 -17.84
N ARG A 9 -34.29 -28.24 -16.89
CA ARG A 9 -34.05 -28.43 -15.44
C ARG A 9 -34.47 -29.79 -14.86
N LYS A 10 -35.12 -30.68 -15.62
CA LYS A 10 -35.71 -31.93 -15.09
C LYS A 10 -34.85 -33.20 -15.23
N ARG A 11 -33.59 -33.13 -15.69
CA ARG A 11 -32.76 -34.32 -15.99
C ARG A 11 -31.51 -34.54 -15.12
N GLU A 12 -31.22 -33.70 -14.14
CA GLU A 12 -29.94 -33.78 -13.39
C GLU A 12 -30.04 -34.31 -11.95
N VAL A 13 -31.12 -35.02 -11.58
CA VAL A 13 -31.21 -35.67 -10.26
C VAL A 13 -31.26 -37.19 -10.44
N SER A 14 -30.33 -37.86 -9.78
CA SER A 14 -30.14 -39.32 -9.62
C SER A 14 -29.57 -40.12 -10.81
N LEU A 15 -28.29 -39.90 -11.11
CA LEU A 15 -27.42 -41.01 -11.53
C LEU A 15 -26.36 -41.19 -10.45
N LEU A 16 -26.65 -42.07 -9.49
CA LEU A 16 -25.62 -42.69 -8.66
C LEU A 16 -24.72 -43.47 -9.62
N ILE A 17 -23.64 -42.83 -10.09
CA ILE A 17 -22.64 -43.52 -10.91
C ILE A 17 -22.00 -44.56 -10.00
N SER A 18 -22.21 -45.84 -10.29
CA SER A 18 -21.50 -46.90 -9.58
C SER A 18 -20.02 -46.75 -9.87
N GLY A 19 -19.15 -46.99 -8.87
CA GLY A 19 -17.70 -46.92 -9.06
C GLY A 19 -17.21 -47.79 -10.22
N ASP A 20 -17.91 -48.91 -10.47
CA ASP A 20 -17.63 -49.88 -11.52
C ASP A 20 -17.93 -49.36 -12.94
N ASP A 21 -18.77 -48.31 -13.08
CA ASP A 21 -19.15 -47.72 -14.37
C ASP A 21 -18.20 -46.59 -14.82
N ILE A 22 -17.29 -46.15 -13.96
CA ILE A 22 -16.38 -45.03 -14.23
C ILE A 22 -15.22 -45.50 -15.11
N LYS A 23 -15.29 -45.17 -16.42
CA LYS A 23 -14.24 -45.55 -17.38
C LYS A 23 -12.97 -44.69 -17.31
N ARG A 24 -13.09 -43.41 -16.96
CA ARG A 24 -11.97 -42.44 -16.92
C ARG A 24 -12.24 -41.32 -15.92
N ILE A 25 -11.18 -40.83 -15.29
CA ILE A 25 -11.17 -39.65 -14.43
C ILE A 25 -10.27 -38.61 -15.08
N LYS A 26 -10.71 -37.35 -15.12
CA LYS A 26 -9.97 -36.22 -15.69
C LYS A 26 -9.78 -35.15 -14.63
N LEU A 27 -8.55 -34.65 -14.51
CA LEU A 27 -8.21 -33.51 -13.66
C LEU A 27 -7.98 -32.28 -14.55
N GLN A 28 -8.57 -31.15 -14.17
CA GLN A 28 -8.43 -29.87 -14.88
C GLN A 28 -8.38 -28.71 -13.89
N LEU A 29 -7.88 -27.57 -14.36
CA LEU A 29 -8.01 -26.31 -13.63
C LEU A 29 -9.48 -25.87 -13.64
N ALA A 30 -9.98 -25.48 -12.48
CA ALA A 30 -11.31 -24.88 -12.36
C ALA A 30 -11.23 -23.42 -12.81
N SER A 31 -12.07 -23.03 -13.78
CA SER A 31 -12.23 -21.62 -14.11
C SER A 31 -13.09 -20.91 -13.05
N PRO A 32 -13.00 -19.58 -12.89
CA PRO A 32 -13.91 -18.84 -12.01
C PRO A 32 -15.39 -19.10 -12.33
N ALA A 33 -15.72 -19.27 -13.61
CA ALA A 33 -17.07 -19.60 -14.06
C ALA A 33 -17.52 -21.00 -13.60
N ASP A 34 -16.62 -21.99 -13.62
CA ASP A 34 -16.92 -23.34 -13.12
C ASP A 34 -17.13 -23.34 -11.59
N MET A 35 -16.30 -22.58 -10.86
CA MET A 35 -16.45 -22.42 -9.41
C MET A 35 -17.81 -21.81 -9.03
N LEU A 36 -18.24 -20.78 -9.77
CA LEU A 36 -19.55 -20.17 -9.59
C LEU A 36 -20.69 -21.14 -9.95
N ARG A 37 -20.53 -21.94 -11.01
CA ARG A 37 -21.52 -22.93 -11.43
C ARG A 37 -21.74 -24.03 -10.38
N TRP A 38 -20.70 -24.43 -9.65
CA TRP A 38 -20.80 -25.43 -8.58
C TRP A 38 -21.37 -24.87 -7.29
N SER A 39 -21.29 -23.56 -7.12
CA SER A 39 -21.66 -22.87 -5.90
C SER A 39 -23.17 -22.77 -5.73
N HIS A 40 -23.63 -22.96 -4.49
CA HIS A 40 -25.03 -22.80 -4.09
C HIS A 40 -25.28 -21.45 -3.41
N GLY A 41 -24.23 -20.65 -3.19
CA GLY A 41 -24.32 -19.36 -2.53
C GLY A 41 -22.94 -18.79 -2.18
N GLU A 42 -22.93 -17.49 -1.94
CA GLU A 42 -21.74 -16.78 -1.48
C GLU A 42 -21.70 -16.77 0.05
N VAL A 43 -20.54 -17.10 0.62
CA VAL A 43 -20.28 -16.91 2.05
C VAL A 43 -19.79 -15.48 2.25
N THR A 44 -20.59 -14.67 2.94
CA THR A 44 -20.32 -13.25 3.17
C THR A 44 -19.78 -12.96 4.56
N GLU A 45 -20.17 -13.77 5.54
CA GLU A 45 -19.80 -13.58 6.95
C GLU A 45 -18.80 -14.66 7.39
N SER A 46 -17.85 -14.29 8.26
CA SER A 46 -16.93 -15.26 8.88
C SER A 46 -17.57 -16.04 10.03
N GLU A 47 -18.81 -15.70 10.38
CA GLU A 47 -19.54 -16.32 11.48
C GLU A 47 -19.80 -17.81 11.23
N THR A 48 -19.86 -18.58 12.31
CA THR A 48 -20.00 -20.04 12.25
C THR A 48 -21.33 -20.48 12.80
N ILE A 49 -21.40 -20.69 14.12
CA ILE A 49 -22.57 -21.19 14.83
C ILE A 49 -22.79 -20.28 16.04
N ASN A 50 -24.04 -19.90 16.28
CA ASN A 50 -24.40 -19.13 17.45
C ASN A 50 -24.12 -19.91 18.74
N TYR A 51 -23.41 -19.30 19.69
CA TYR A 51 -23.05 -19.97 20.94
C TYR A 51 -24.23 -20.30 21.86
N ARG A 52 -25.37 -19.58 21.75
CA ARG A 52 -26.56 -19.80 22.60
C ARG A 52 -27.55 -20.77 21.97
N THR A 53 -27.83 -20.58 20.69
CA THR A 53 -28.85 -21.37 19.99
C THR A 53 -28.27 -22.63 19.37
N HIS A 54 -26.94 -22.73 19.27
CA HIS A 54 -26.23 -23.78 18.54
C HIS A 54 -26.68 -23.91 17.08
N ARG A 55 -27.26 -22.85 16.51
CA ARG A 55 -27.71 -22.80 15.12
C ARG A 55 -26.67 -22.12 14.23
N PRO A 56 -26.50 -22.58 12.97
CA PRO A 56 -25.65 -21.90 12.01
C PRO A 56 -26.09 -20.45 11.79
N GLU A 57 -25.13 -19.54 11.71
CA GLU A 57 -25.41 -18.15 11.37
C GLU A 57 -25.68 -17.98 9.87
N LYS A 58 -26.59 -17.07 9.53
CA LYS A 58 -26.99 -16.78 8.15
C LYS A 58 -25.83 -16.12 7.40
N GLY A 59 -25.57 -16.55 6.17
CA GLY A 59 -24.42 -16.07 5.36
C GLY A 59 -23.05 -16.51 5.86
N GLY A 60 -22.98 -17.28 6.95
CA GLY A 60 -21.75 -17.80 7.54
C GLY A 60 -21.26 -19.11 6.93
N LEU A 61 -20.18 -19.66 7.51
CA LEU A 61 -19.50 -20.86 7.00
C LEU A 61 -20.33 -22.15 7.09
N TYR A 62 -21.43 -22.14 7.86
CA TYR A 62 -22.33 -23.28 8.02
C TYR A 62 -23.77 -22.99 7.59
N ALA A 63 -24.02 -21.85 6.95
CA ALA A 63 -25.33 -21.34 6.55
C ALA A 63 -26.21 -22.41 5.87
N GLU A 64 -27.40 -22.63 6.42
CA GLU A 64 -28.32 -23.66 5.93
C GLU A 64 -28.91 -23.32 4.55
N GLU A 65 -29.02 -22.04 4.20
CA GLU A 65 -29.49 -21.59 2.89
C GLU A 65 -28.49 -21.85 1.76
N ILE A 66 -27.20 -21.99 2.08
CA ILE A 66 -26.14 -22.29 1.10
C ILE A 66 -25.89 -23.79 1.04
N PHE A 67 -25.57 -24.40 2.19
CA PHE A 67 -25.12 -25.78 2.24
C PHE A 67 -26.27 -26.78 2.32
N GLY A 68 -27.47 -26.36 2.71
CA GLY A 68 -28.63 -27.21 2.94
C GLY A 68 -28.96 -27.39 4.43
N PRO A 69 -30.10 -28.01 4.75
CA PRO A 69 -30.67 -28.02 6.09
C PRO A 69 -29.83 -28.86 7.07
N GLU A 70 -29.77 -28.42 8.33
CA GLU A 70 -29.11 -29.19 9.40
C GLU A 70 -29.83 -30.52 9.66
N ASN A 71 -31.16 -30.46 9.74
CA ASN A 71 -32.02 -31.61 9.98
C ASN A 71 -32.72 -32.00 8.68
N SER A 72 -32.76 -33.31 8.40
CA SER A 72 -33.37 -33.83 7.18
C SER A 72 -34.85 -33.41 7.06
N TYR A 73 -35.18 -32.82 5.92
CA TYR A 73 -36.53 -32.35 5.57
C TYR A 73 -37.11 -31.32 6.57
N GLU A 74 -36.26 -30.49 7.18
CA GLU A 74 -36.68 -29.42 8.09
C GLU A 74 -35.95 -28.12 7.75
N CYS A 75 -36.68 -27.02 7.59
CA CYS A 75 -36.07 -25.70 7.39
C CYS A 75 -35.63 -25.08 8.72
N ALA A 76 -34.61 -24.20 8.70
CA ALA A 76 -34.06 -23.55 9.90
C ALA A 76 -35.10 -22.87 10.83
N CYS A 77 -36.16 -22.26 10.27
CA CYS A 77 -37.18 -21.58 11.08
C CYS A 77 -38.31 -22.51 11.59
N GLY A 78 -38.30 -23.79 11.23
CA GLY A 78 -39.32 -24.77 11.63
C GLY A 78 -40.68 -24.66 10.92
N LYS A 79 -40.89 -23.69 10.01
CA LYS A 79 -42.16 -23.53 9.25
C LYS A 79 -42.51 -24.77 8.42
N TYR A 80 -41.52 -25.33 7.74
CA TYR A 80 -41.66 -26.54 6.93
C TYR A 80 -40.88 -27.69 7.57
N LYS A 81 -41.59 -28.75 7.92
CA LYS A 81 -41.04 -29.94 8.56
C LYS A 81 -41.66 -31.23 8.01
N GLY A 82 -40.80 -32.19 7.72
CA GLY A 82 -41.15 -33.51 7.22
C GLY A 82 -41.08 -33.61 5.70
N LYS A 83 -40.94 -34.85 5.22
CA LYS A 83 -40.70 -35.18 3.81
C LYS A 83 -41.76 -34.68 2.83
N LYS A 84 -42.98 -34.40 3.29
CA LYS A 84 -44.06 -33.82 2.46
C LYS A 84 -43.74 -32.45 1.84
N TYR A 85 -42.78 -31.72 2.42
CA TYR A 85 -42.35 -30.41 1.91
C TYR A 85 -41.01 -30.47 1.16
N GLU A 86 -40.53 -31.67 0.83
CA GLU A 86 -39.30 -31.87 0.05
C GLU A 86 -39.33 -31.06 -1.25
N GLY A 87 -38.23 -30.34 -1.53
CA GLY A 87 -38.07 -29.49 -2.71
C GLY A 87 -38.63 -28.07 -2.56
N ILE A 88 -39.24 -27.72 -1.42
CA ILE A 88 -39.73 -26.35 -1.15
C ILE A 88 -38.62 -25.52 -0.50
N THR A 89 -38.36 -24.32 -1.04
CA THR A 89 -37.51 -23.32 -0.40
C THR A 89 -38.35 -22.42 0.51
N CYS A 90 -37.96 -22.29 1.77
CA CYS A 90 -38.71 -21.49 2.74
C CYS A 90 -38.65 -19.98 2.43
N GLU A 91 -39.78 -19.28 2.45
CA GLU A 91 -39.85 -17.83 2.20
C GLU A 91 -39.15 -16.98 3.29
N LYS A 92 -39.08 -17.49 4.53
CA LYS A 92 -38.54 -16.74 5.68
C LYS A 92 -37.04 -16.95 5.87
N CYS A 93 -36.59 -18.21 5.84
CA CYS A 93 -35.19 -18.55 6.08
C CYS A 93 -34.42 -18.94 4.81
N HIS A 94 -35.09 -19.04 3.65
CA HIS A 94 -34.49 -19.39 2.35
C HIS A 94 -33.80 -20.76 2.29
N VAL A 95 -34.00 -21.61 3.30
CA VAL A 95 -33.48 -22.98 3.32
C VAL A 95 -34.34 -23.88 2.43
N LEU A 96 -33.69 -24.65 1.55
CA LEU A 96 -34.31 -25.70 0.76
C LEU A 96 -34.57 -26.92 1.64
N VAL A 97 -35.82 -27.37 1.70
CA VAL A 97 -36.19 -28.58 2.44
C VAL A 97 -35.75 -29.82 1.63
N THR A 98 -34.69 -30.48 2.09
CA THR A 98 -34.11 -31.68 1.48
C THR A 98 -33.44 -32.55 2.56
N ASP A 99 -32.88 -33.69 2.17
CA ASP A 99 -32.08 -34.53 3.04
C ASP A 99 -30.81 -33.81 3.51
N SER A 100 -30.42 -33.95 4.77
CA SER A 100 -29.25 -33.24 5.33
C SER A 100 -27.92 -33.74 4.74
N SER A 101 -27.90 -34.88 4.03
CA SER A 101 -26.72 -35.37 3.31
C SER A 101 -26.20 -34.41 2.23
N VAL A 102 -27.05 -33.53 1.70
CA VAL A 102 -26.63 -32.55 0.68
C VAL A 102 -25.53 -31.60 1.18
N ARG A 103 -25.43 -31.38 2.50
CA ARG A 103 -24.38 -30.55 3.12
C ARG A 103 -22.96 -31.08 2.86
N ARG A 104 -22.82 -32.35 2.48
CA ARG A 104 -21.53 -32.99 2.16
C ARG A 104 -21.10 -32.80 0.70
N VAL A 105 -22.00 -32.35 -0.17
CA VAL A 105 -21.77 -32.23 -1.62
C VAL A 105 -21.96 -30.81 -2.14
N ASN A 106 -22.81 -30.01 -1.50
CA ASN A 106 -23.06 -28.63 -1.89
C ASN A 106 -21.81 -27.78 -1.63
N MET A 107 -21.29 -27.17 -2.69
CA MET A 107 -20.19 -26.22 -2.60
C MET A 107 -20.71 -24.79 -2.43
N ALA A 108 -19.90 -23.95 -1.80
CA ALA A 108 -20.08 -22.51 -1.71
C ALA A 108 -18.88 -21.78 -2.34
N HIS A 109 -18.99 -20.47 -2.51
CA HIS A 109 -17.87 -19.65 -2.96
C HIS A 109 -17.73 -18.37 -2.14
N ILE A 110 -16.59 -17.71 -2.28
CA ILE A 110 -16.33 -16.37 -1.75
C ILE A 110 -15.87 -15.52 -2.93
N SER A 111 -16.53 -14.40 -3.18
CA SER A 111 -16.05 -13.45 -4.19
C SER A 111 -14.91 -12.63 -3.60
N LEU A 112 -13.75 -12.71 -4.23
CA LEU A 112 -12.59 -11.95 -3.80
C LEU A 112 -12.65 -10.54 -4.39
N ALA A 113 -12.39 -9.53 -3.55
CA ALA A 113 -12.34 -8.14 -3.99
C ALA A 113 -11.18 -7.87 -4.98
N SER A 114 -10.12 -8.66 -4.90
CA SER A 114 -8.95 -8.59 -5.77
C SER A 114 -8.54 -9.99 -6.21
N PRO A 115 -8.10 -10.18 -7.47
CA PRO A 115 -7.62 -11.48 -7.93
C PRO A 115 -6.40 -11.93 -7.13
N VAL A 116 -6.38 -13.22 -6.78
CA VAL A 116 -5.27 -13.85 -6.07
C VAL A 116 -4.64 -14.95 -6.92
N VAL A 117 -3.34 -15.16 -6.75
CA VAL A 117 -2.62 -16.24 -7.42
C VAL A 117 -2.69 -17.49 -6.55
N HIS A 118 -3.13 -18.60 -7.14
CA HIS A 118 -3.16 -19.88 -6.42
C HIS A 118 -1.73 -20.34 -6.07
N PHE A 119 -1.49 -20.58 -4.77
CA PHE A 119 -0.16 -20.81 -4.20
C PHE A 119 0.66 -21.90 -4.90
N TRP A 120 0.00 -22.99 -5.34
CA TRP A 120 0.67 -24.08 -6.08
C TRP A 120 1.43 -23.60 -7.32
N PHE A 121 0.92 -22.59 -8.04
CA PHE A 121 1.58 -22.06 -9.24
C PHE A 121 2.62 -20.97 -8.92
N LEU A 122 2.59 -20.42 -7.71
CA LEU A 122 3.51 -19.38 -7.24
C LEU A 122 4.79 -19.97 -6.60
N LYS A 123 4.65 -20.83 -5.59
CA LYS A 123 5.80 -21.38 -4.82
C LYS A 123 6.24 -22.79 -5.24
N GLY A 124 5.51 -23.46 -6.13
CA GLY A 124 5.83 -24.82 -6.59
C GLY A 124 7.28 -25.02 -7.05
N VAL A 125 7.75 -26.28 -6.99
CA VAL A 125 9.13 -26.69 -7.36
C VAL A 125 9.49 -26.23 -8.77
N SER A 126 8.53 -26.28 -9.69
CA SER A 126 8.56 -25.51 -10.93
C SER A 126 7.45 -24.46 -10.87
N SER A 127 7.81 -23.18 -10.84
CA SER A 127 6.83 -22.10 -10.95
C SER A 127 6.33 -22.04 -12.39
N LEU A 128 5.27 -22.81 -12.68
CA LEU A 128 4.65 -22.89 -14.01
C LEU A 128 4.33 -21.49 -14.55
N LEU A 129 3.86 -20.61 -13.67
CA LEU A 129 3.52 -19.22 -14.00
C LEU A 129 4.76 -18.41 -14.38
N ALA A 130 5.88 -18.55 -13.67
CA ALA A 130 7.11 -17.84 -14.01
C ALA A 130 7.67 -18.29 -15.37
N ARG A 131 7.59 -19.60 -15.67
CA ARG A 131 7.98 -20.14 -16.97
C ARG A 131 7.08 -19.63 -18.09
N LEU A 132 5.77 -19.56 -17.84
CA LEU A 132 4.80 -19.03 -18.80
C LEU A 132 5.07 -17.55 -19.11
N LEU A 133 5.42 -16.76 -18.10
CA LEU A 133 5.66 -15.32 -18.21
C LEU A 133 7.11 -14.96 -18.60
N GLY A 134 8.04 -15.92 -18.63
CA GLY A 134 9.46 -15.64 -18.90
C GLY A 134 10.18 -14.88 -17.79
N MET A 135 9.69 -14.94 -16.55
CA MET A 135 10.23 -14.18 -15.41
C MET A 135 10.99 -15.08 -14.43
N LYS A 136 11.87 -14.49 -13.61
CA LYS A 136 12.49 -15.21 -12.50
C LYS A 136 11.46 -15.48 -11.41
N LYS A 137 11.53 -16.64 -10.77
CA LYS A 137 10.61 -17.01 -9.66
C LYS A 137 10.60 -15.97 -8.53
N LYS A 138 11.78 -15.44 -8.16
CA LYS A 138 11.92 -14.41 -7.12
C LYS A 138 11.17 -13.13 -7.51
N GLU A 139 11.26 -12.72 -8.76
CA GLU A 139 10.60 -11.52 -9.29
C GLU A 139 9.08 -11.67 -9.29
N LEU A 140 8.56 -12.83 -9.75
CA LEU A 140 7.13 -13.13 -9.68
C LEU A 140 6.61 -13.14 -8.24
N GLN A 141 7.39 -13.66 -7.30
CA GLN A 141 7.04 -13.64 -5.88
C GLN A 141 6.99 -12.22 -5.32
N ARG A 142 8.00 -11.39 -5.64
CA ARG A 142 8.01 -9.98 -5.25
C ARG A 142 6.74 -9.26 -5.71
N ILE A 143 6.33 -9.47 -6.96
CA ILE A 143 5.11 -8.89 -7.51
C ILE A 143 3.87 -9.43 -6.77
N ALA A 144 3.75 -10.75 -6.61
CA ALA A 144 2.58 -11.36 -5.98
C ALA A 144 2.41 -11.00 -4.49
N TYR A 145 3.51 -10.76 -3.79
CA TYR A 145 3.50 -10.38 -2.38
C TYR A 145 3.54 -8.87 -2.14
N TYR A 146 3.48 -8.05 -3.20
CA TYR A 146 3.65 -6.60 -3.11
C TYR A 146 4.92 -6.22 -2.33
N GLU A 147 6.01 -6.95 -2.57
CA GLU A 147 7.29 -6.70 -1.91
C GLU A 147 7.88 -5.40 -2.43
N THR A 148 7.73 -4.33 -1.63
CA THR A 148 8.38 -3.05 -1.83
C THR A 148 9.82 -3.15 -1.34
N GLU A 149 10.79 -2.92 -2.22
CA GLU A 149 12.18 -2.75 -1.77
C GLU A 149 12.34 -1.32 -1.23
N PRO A 150 12.92 -1.14 -0.03
CA PRO A 150 13.37 0.17 0.40
C PRO A 150 14.47 0.60 -0.57
N VAL A 151 14.20 1.64 -1.35
CA VAL A 151 15.20 2.25 -2.22
C VAL A 151 15.84 3.38 -1.42
N GLU A 152 17.16 3.36 -1.25
CA GLU A 152 17.87 4.52 -0.75
C GLU A 152 17.78 5.62 -1.82
N GLN A 153 17.15 6.73 -1.47
CA GLN A 153 16.97 7.86 -2.36
C GLN A 153 17.77 9.03 -1.85
N VAL A 154 18.48 9.68 -2.77
CA VAL A 154 19.14 10.95 -2.48
C VAL A 154 18.06 12.02 -2.31
N LEU A 155 18.20 12.83 -1.27
CA LEU A 155 17.35 13.98 -1.03
C LEU A 155 17.93 15.20 -1.74
N TYR A 156 17.08 15.95 -2.42
CA TYR A 156 17.41 17.17 -3.13
C TYR A 156 16.67 18.34 -2.51
N LEU A 157 17.29 19.52 -2.49
CA LEU A 157 16.69 20.78 -2.12
C LEU A 157 16.42 21.59 -3.40
N VAL A 158 15.21 22.10 -3.56
CA VAL A 158 14.85 22.98 -4.67
C VAL A 158 15.48 24.35 -4.43
N THR A 159 16.41 24.76 -5.28
CA THR A 159 17.11 26.05 -5.17
C THR A 159 16.34 27.18 -5.86
N SER A 160 15.82 26.90 -7.06
CA SER A 160 14.98 27.84 -7.80
C SER A 160 13.86 27.11 -8.52
N SER A 161 12.70 27.73 -8.66
CA SER A 161 11.56 27.16 -9.37
C SER A 161 10.75 28.26 -10.03
N GLN A 162 10.31 28.01 -11.27
CA GLN A 162 9.37 28.88 -11.97
C GLN A 162 7.91 28.41 -11.81
N SER A 163 7.68 27.25 -11.18
CA SER A 163 6.36 26.69 -10.92
C SER A 163 5.84 27.06 -9.54
N ARG A 164 4.51 27.06 -9.37
CA ARG A 164 3.86 27.24 -8.06
C ARG A 164 3.73 25.94 -7.27
N ASP A 165 3.81 24.81 -7.97
CA ASP A 165 3.61 23.47 -7.41
C ASP A 165 4.87 22.89 -6.80
N VAL A 166 6.05 23.42 -7.17
CA VAL A 166 7.35 23.10 -6.58
C VAL A 166 7.95 24.41 -6.11
N ARG A 167 8.17 24.57 -4.81
CA ARG A 167 8.65 25.84 -4.24
C ARG A 167 10.15 25.77 -3.90
N PRO A 168 10.89 26.88 -4.05
CA PRO A 168 12.24 26.97 -3.49
C PRO A 168 12.23 26.64 -1.99
N GLY A 169 13.18 25.82 -1.54
CA GLY A 169 13.27 25.31 -0.18
C GLY A 169 12.52 23.99 0.09
N GLU A 170 11.72 23.49 -0.85
CA GLU A 170 11.12 22.16 -0.73
C GLU A 170 12.16 21.05 -0.94
N THR A 171 11.95 19.93 -0.26
CA THR A 171 12.80 18.74 -0.37
C THR A 171 12.13 17.70 -1.24
N LEU A 172 12.85 17.19 -2.24
CA LEU A 172 12.37 16.16 -3.17
C LEU A 172 13.29 14.94 -3.14
N TYR A 173 12.72 13.75 -3.16
CA TYR A 173 13.47 12.52 -3.39
C TYR A 173 13.90 12.41 -4.86
N SER A 174 14.94 11.62 -5.13
CA SER A 174 15.44 11.40 -6.50
C SER A 174 14.34 11.01 -7.51
N SER A 175 13.41 10.14 -7.14
CA SER A 175 12.30 9.77 -8.03
C SER A 175 11.32 10.91 -8.29
N GLU A 176 11.10 11.77 -7.30
CA GLU A 176 10.22 12.93 -7.45
C GLU A 176 10.87 13.97 -8.37
N VAL A 177 12.19 14.17 -8.27
CA VAL A 177 12.93 15.02 -9.21
C VAL A 177 12.81 14.48 -10.63
N ASP A 178 12.96 13.17 -10.84
CA ASP A 178 12.83 12.55 -12.18
C ASP A 178 11.42 12.73 -12.77
N ILE A 179 10.38 12.58 -11.94
CA ILE A 179 8.98 12.70 -12.36
C ILE A 179 8.62 14.17 -12.59
N LEU A 180 8.88 15.03 -11.61
CA LEU A 180 8.48 16.43 -11.63
C LEU A 180 9.31 17.25 -12.62
N GLY A 181 10.59 16.90 -12.81
CA GLY A 181 11.47 17.55 -13.80
C GLY A 181 11.00 17.32 -15.25
N SER A 182 10.17 16.29 -15.49
CA SER A 182 9.50 16.12 -16.80
C SER A 182 8.33 17.08 -17.03
N ALA A 183 7.78 17.67 -15.95
CA ALA A 183 6.58 18.48 -15.97
C ALA A 183 6.83 19.97 -15.66
N TYR A 184 7.83 20.30 -14.86
CA TYR A 184 8.10 21.64 -14.36
C TYR A 184 9.57 22.05 -14.55
N ASP A 185 9.82 23.36 -14.67
CA ASP A 185 11.15 23.93 -14.77
C ASP A 185 11.61 24.46 -13.39
N PHE A 186 12.54 23.72 -12.79
CA PHE A 186 13.14 24.03 -11.49
C PHE A 186 14.56 23.47 -11.42
N THR A 187 15.37 24.05 -10.54
CA THR A 187 16.74 23.60 -10.25
C THR A 187 16.81 23.01 -8.86
N VAL A 188 17.60 21.94 -8.73
CA VAL A 188 17.82 21.25 -7.47
C VAL A 188 19.31 21.07 -7.21
N GLU A 189 19.67 21.05 -5.94
CA GLU A 189 20.97 20.59 -5.46
C GLU A 189 20.78 19.46 -4.45
N GLN A 190 21.80 18.63 -4.28
CA GLN A 190 21.78 17.60 -3.24
C GLN A 190 21.68 18.25 -1.87
N ALA A 191 20.75 17.76 -1.05
CA ALA A 191 20.55 18.25 0.31
C ALA A 191 21.52 17.55 1.28
N TYR A 192 22.16 18.33 2.13
CA TYR A 192 23.05 17.87 3.20
C TYR A 192 22.41 18.21 4.56
N PHE A 193 22.33 17.22 5.43
CA PHE A 193 21.84 17.39 6.79
C PHE A 193 22.99 17.82 7.69
N VAL A 194 22.82 18.95 8.38
CA VAL A 194 23.82 19.49 9.31
C VAL A 194 23.62 18.82 10.68
N ASP A 195 24.40 17.78 10.94
CA ASP A 195 24.37 17.04 12.21
C ASP A 195 25.04 17.81 13.36
N GLU A 196 26.15 18.48 13.05
CA GLU A 196 26.90 19.32 14.00
C GLU A 196 27.43 20.56 13.26
N ALA A 197 27.42 21.71 13.93
CA ALA A 197 28.01 22.94 13.40
C ALA A 197 28.77 23.67 14.51
N PRO A 198 30.01 24.14 14.26
CA PRO A 198 30.73 24.96 15.21
C PRO A 198 30.05 26.33 15.34
N LYS A 199 30.17 26.92 16.54
CA LYS A 199 29.71 28.29 16.76
C LYS A 199 30.54 29.26 15.94
N VAL A 200 29.90 30.28 15.38
CA VAL A 200 30.60 31.30 14.60
C VAL A 200 31.16 32.32 15.58
N VAL A 201 32.49 32.44 15.62
CA VAL A 201 33.22 33.30 16.57
C VAL A 201 33.99 34.36 15.80
N ALA A 202 33.97 35.59 16.30
CA ALA A 202 34.74 36.70 15.75
C ALA A 202 36.24 36.45 15.94
N THR A 203 36.99 36.42 14.85
CA THR A 203 38.45 36.29 14.87
C THR A 203 39.16 37.64 15.07
N GLU A 204 38.47 38.74 14.79
CA GLU A 204 38.98 40.11 14.92
C GLU A 204 37.98 40.97 15.70
N ALA A 205 38.48 41.99 16.41
CA ALA A 205 37.63 42.99 17.05
C ALA A 205 37.28 44.09 16.04
N GLY A 206 36.03 44.55 16.03
CA GLY A 206 35.60 45.56 15.09
C GLY A 206 34.12 45.87 15.16
N ARG A 207 33.69 46.79 14.30
CA ARG A 207 32.28 47.13 14.12
C ARG A 207 31.62 46.11 13.19
N VAL A 208 30.47 45.59 13.60
CA VAL A 208 29.66 44.65 12.85
C VAL A 208 28.91 45.37 11.72
N THR A 209 28.97 44.83 10.52
CA THR A 209 28.10 45.21 9.39
C THR A 209 27.39 43.96 8.87
N LEU A 210 26.06 44.03 8.72
CA LEU A 210 25.27 42.93 8.15
C LEU A 210 25.00 43.18 6.66
N GLU A 211 25.42 42.24 5.81
CA GLU A 211 25.17 42.29 4.37
C GLU A 211 24.32 41.08 3.93
N GLU A 212 23.27 41.32 3.16
CA GLU A 212 22.58 40.25 2.43
C GLU A 212 23.31 39.94 1.13
N ARG A 213 23.53 38.66 0.85
CA ARG A 213 24.17 38.18 -0.38
C ARG A 213 23.38 37.04 -0.99
N THR A 214 23.48 36.92 -2.30
CA THR A 214 22.92 35.79 -3.04
C THR A 214 24.04 34.84 -3.43
N LEU A 215 23.90 33.58 -3.07
CA LEU A 215 24.84 32.52 -3.45
C LEU A 215 24.75 32.24 -4.96
N THR A 216 25.72 31.52 -5.51
CA THR A 216 25.76 31.15 -6.93
C THR A 216 24.56 30.32 -7.37
N ASN A 217 23.89 29.64 -6.44
CA ASN A 217 22.69 28.84 -6.64
C ASN A 217 21.38 29.64 -6.42
N GLN A 218 21.46 30.97 -6.30
CA GLN A 218 20.35 31.89 -6.04
C GLN A 218 19.73 31.82 -4.63
N GLU A 219 20.33 31.09 -3.70
CA GLU A 219 19.90 31.11 -2.30
C GLU A 219 20.30 32.41 -1.60
N SER A 220 19.46 32.86 -0.68
CA SER A 220 19.78 33.98 0.20
C SER A 220 20.76 33.54 1.29
N SER A 221 21.80 34.35 1.48
CA SER A 221 22.81 34.20 2.52
C SER A 221 23.01 35.55 3.21
N HIS A 222 23.42 35.51 4.47
CA HIS A 222 23.78 36.70 5.24
C HIS A 222 25.28 36.65 5.50
N ALA A 223 25.98 37.76 5.32
CA ALA A 223 27.39 37.88 5.66
C ALA A 223 27.55 38.89 6.78
N VAL A 224 28.09 38.44 7.91
CA VAL A 224 28.50 39.35 9.00
C VAL A 224 29.93 39.78 8.70
N VAL A 225 30.16 41.08 8.56
CA VAL A 225 31.49 41.65 8.31
C VAL A 225 31.98 42.34 9.58
N ILE A 226 33.15 41.92 10.08
CA ILE A 226 33.82 42.53 11.23
C ILE A 226 35.24 42.89 10.81
N GLY A 227 35.51 44.19 10.70
CA GLY A 227 36.81 44.68 10.27
C GLY A 227 37.15 44.22 8.85
N SER A 228 38.13 43.32 8.72
CA SER A 228 38.58 42.75 7.45
C SER A 228 38.03 41.36 7.15
N GLN A 229 37.28 40.77 8.08
CA GLN A 229 36.84 39.38 8.04
C GLN A 229 35.34 39.27 7.75
N GLU A 230 34.99 38.31 6.89
CA GLU A 230 33.61 38.00 6.55
C GLU A 230 33.19 36.65 7.16
N TYR A 231 31.97 36.58 7.68
CA TYR A 231 31.37 35.38 8.27
C TYR A 231 30.06 35.09 7.55
N PRO A 232 30.07 34.27 6.48
CA PRO A 232 28.89 33.91 5.72
C PRO A 232 28.01 32.91 6.49
N LEU A 233 26.71 33.12 6.43
CA LEU A 233 25.65 32.37 7.11
C LEU A 233 24.55 32.07 6.09
N VAL A 234 23.99 30.86 6.15
CA VAL A 234 22.91 30.41 5.25
C VAL A 234 21.77 29.86 6.09
N GLY A 235 20.54 30.15 5.68
CA GLY A 235 19.34 29.75 6.41
C GLY A 235 18.90 30.78 7.44
N ASP A 236 17.97 30.36 8.30
CA ASP A 236 17.49 31.17 9.42
C ASP A 236 18.46 30.98 10.59
N VAL A 237 19.30 31.99 10.83
CA VAL A 237 20.38 31.90 11.81
C VAL A 237 20.12 32.89 12.93
N ASP A 238 20.12 32.39 14.18
CA ASP A 238 20.03 33.22 15.37
C ASP A 238 21.33 34.02 15.56
N LEU A 239 21.33 35.25 15.04
CA LEU A 239 22.39 36.23 15.23
C LEU A 239 22.41 36.70 16.69
N ARG A 240 23.61 36.76 17.28
CA ARG A 240 23.84 37.31 18.63
C ARG A 240 24.39 38.73 18.63
N VAL A 241 24.54 39.31 17.45
CA VAL A 241 25.10 40.64 17.22
C VAL A 241 24.15 41.43 16.31
N GLU A 242 24.03 42.73 16.55
CA GLU A 242 23.24 43.65 15.74
C GLU A 242 24.13 44.51 14.83
N ASP A 243 23.53 45.09 13.78
CA ASP A 243 24.25 45.98 12.86
C ASP A 243 24.78 47.22 13.60
N GLY A 244 26.08 47.48 13.51
CA GLY A 244 26.74 48.58 14.19
C GLY A 244 27.27 48.30 15.60
N ASP A 245 27.10 47.07 16.12
CA ASP A 245 27.70 46.64 17.39
C ASP A 245 29.24 46.62 17.31
N GLU A 246 29.90 46.90 18.43
CA GLU A 246 31.35 46.71 18.58
C GLU A 246 31.60 45.40 19.34
N VAL A 247 32.28 44.47 18.67
CA VAL A 247 32.57 43.14 19.21
C VAL A 247 34.07 42.95 19.41
N GLU A 248 34.44 42.27 20.50
CA GLU A 248 35.81 41.86 20.76
C GLU A 248 36.14 40.53 20.05
N ALA A 249 37.42 40.29 19.78
CA ALA A 249 37.89 39.02 19.25
C ALA A 249 37.55 37.89 20.25
N GLY A 250 36.87 36.84 19.77
CA GLY A 250 36.35 35.75 20.58
C GLY A 250 34.86 35.85 20.91
N ALA A 251 34.17 36.94 20.53
CA ALA A 251 32.72 37.06 20.69
C ALA A 251 31.97 36.08 19.77
N ILE A 252 30.88 35.49 20.27
CA ILE A 252 30.01 34.62 19.48
C ILE A 252 29.13 35.50 18.60
N ILE A 253 29.24 35.32 17.29
CA ILE A 253 28.48 36.05 16.26
C ILE A 253 27.11 35.41 16.07
N ALA A 254 27.08 34.09 15.95
CA ALA A 254 25.86 33.34 15.65
C ALA A 254 25.97 31.89 16.13
N ASP A 255 24.84 31.34 16.59
CA ASP A 255 24.68 29.90 16.70
C ASP A 255 24.11 29.39 15.37
N ARG A 256 24.85 28.52 14.67
CA ARG A 256 24.37 27.95 13.41
C ARG A 256 23.27 26.92 13.66
N PRO A 257 22.24 26.85 12.80
CA PRO A 257 21.19 25.86 12.94
C PRO A 257 21.76 24.45 12.79
N VAL A 258 21.47 23.61 13.77
CA VAL A 258 21.76 22.17 13.78
C VAL A 258 20.44 21.43 13.57
N GLY A 259 20.45 20.39 12.76
CA GLY A 259 19.24 19.64 12.41
C GLY A 259 18.49 20.21 11.20
N GLU A 260 19.12 21.11 10.44
CA GLU A 260 18.57 21.67 9.21
C GLU A 260 19.24 21.09 7.96
N LEU A 261 18.54 21.20 6.83
CA LEU A 261 19.05 20.82 5.52
C LEU A 261 19.64 22.05 4.84
N CYS A 262 20.80 21.87 4.20
CA CYS A 262 21.42 22.89 3.37
C CYS A 262 21.69 22.35 1.96
N SER A 263 21.72 23.23 0.98
CA SER A 263 22.16 22.90 -0.37
C SER A 263 23.64 22.54 -0.41
N LYS A 264 24.08 21.87 -1.47
CA LYS A 264 25.49 21.56 -1.66
C LYS A 264 26.36 22.82 -1.69
N THR A 265 25.92 23.87 -2.39
CA THR A 265 26.65 25.13 -2.49
C THR A 265 26.80 25.79 -1.11
N ALA A 266 25.73 25.79 -0.30
CA ALA A 266 25.79 26.29 1.07
C ALA A 266 26.73 25.45 1.94
N PHE A 267 26.66 24.12 1.83
CA PHE A 267 27.53 23.21 2.56
C PHE A 267 29.01 23.45 2.23
N ASP A 268 29.38 23.50 0.94
CA ASP A 268 30.76 23.69 0.50
C ASP A 268 31.32 25.05 0.99
N MET A 269 30.53 26.13 0.89
CA MET A 269 30.93 27.45 1.41
C MET A 269 31.16 27.42 2.93
N LEU A 270 30.27 26.78 3.68
CA LEU A 270 30.33 26.70 5.14
C LEU A 270 31.50 25.85 5.61
N MET A 271 31.76 24.72 4.93
CA MET A 271 32.93 23.87 5.18
C MET A 271 34.25 24.60 4.90
N ASP A 272 34.33 25.34 3.79
CA ASP A 272 35.53 26.09 3.43
C ASP A 272 35.87 27.17 4.46
N ARG A 273 34.86 27.79 5.08
CA ARG A 273 35.07 28.86 6.07
C ARG A 273 35.25 28.35 7.49
N TYR A 274 34.47 27.36 7.92
CA TYR A 274 34.37 26.97 9.33
C TYR A 274 35.00 25.62 9.64
N GLY A 275 35.39 24.84 8.63
CA GLY A 275 35.77 23.44 8.79
C GLY A 275 34.59 22.55 9.13
#